data_AF-A0A7X9PJA7-F1
#
_entry.id   AF-A0A7X9PJA7-F1
#
_cell.length_a   1.000
_cell.length_b   1.000
_cell.length_c   1.000
_cell.angle_alpha   90.00
_cell.angle_beta   90.00
_cell.angle_gamma   90.00
#
_symmetry.space_group_name_H-M   'P 1'
#
loop_
_entity.id
_entity.type
_entity.pdbx_description
1 polymer ?
#
loop_
_entity_poly.entity_id
_entity_poly.type
_entity_poly.pdbx_seq_one_letter_code
_entity_poly.pdbx_strand_id
1 'polypeptide(L)'
;MNNEKTNQSEHDLQVSKFFANLYKSKRGFVDHSYCDAASPGLKKRFISVEPFIETKPWKDYNNKNNFFGVATRKSEENSKKANLLEASCFFVDLDCGTEGHKNKSLPLTKETGLEYIKKFPISPTVIIDSGNGYHLYWFLTQPYDLSTTYGIHEFESVNKSLSYFLLGDSTHDAGRILRIPGTLNYKTEPPKECHIIEANYDTKYDFEDLKNHQIIKIGNKI
;
A
#
# COMPACT_ATOMS: atom_id res chain seq x y z
N MET A 1 -29.96 -11.09 0.09
CA MET A 1 -29.99 -9.98 1.07
C MET A 1 -29.19 -10.22 2.35
N ASN A 2 -29.23 -11.40 3.01
CA ASN A 2 -28.42 -11.62 4.23
C ASN A 2 -26.92 -11.89 3.95
N ASN A 3 -26.58 -12.65 2.90
CA ASN A 3 -25.18 -12.97 2.59
C ASN A 3 -24.36 -11.77 2.09
N GLU A 4 -24.94 -10.91 1.24
CA GLU A 4 -24.25 -9.70 0.73
C GLU A 4 -23.95 -8.69 1.84
N LYS A 5 -24.90 -8.49 2.77
CA LYS A 5 -24.68 -7.61 3.94
C LYS A 5 -23.61 -8.17 4.88
N THR A 6 -23.59 -9.48 5.07
CA THR A 6 -22.60 -10.17 5.92
C THR A 6 -21.21 -10.05 5.31
N ASN A 7 -21.07 -10.31 4.01
CA ASN A 7 -19.80 -10.18 3.30
C ASN A 7 -19.28 -8.74 3.30
N GLN A 8 -20.14 -7.74 3.05
CA GLN A 8 -19.73 -6.33 3.11
C GLN A 8 -19.26 -5.92 4.50
N SER A 9 -19.89 -6.43 5.56
CA SER A 9 -19.48 -6.14 6.94
C SER A 9 -18.12 -6.75 7.30
N GLU A 10 -17.82 -7.93 6.75
CA GLU A 10 -16.53 -8.60 6.93
C GLU A 10 -15.41 -7.89 6.18
N HIS A 11 -15.65 -7.50 4.91
CA HIS A 11 -14.71 -6.67 4.15
C HIS A 11 -14.42 -5.34 4.85
N ASP A 12 -15.45 -4.65 5.33
CA ASP A 12 -15.30 -3.40 6.07
C ASP A 12 -14.45 -3.57 7.34
N LEU A 13 -14.59 -4.72 8.02
CA LEU A 13 -13.80 -5.05 9.20
C LEU A 13 -12.33 -5.32 8.83
N GLN A 14 -12.06 -6.04 7.74
CA GLN A 14 -10.70 -6.28 7.25
C GLN A 14 -10.00 -4.97 6.86
N VAL A 15 -10.69 -4.08 6.15
CA VAL A 15 -10.15 -2.75 5.81
C VAL A 15 -9.86 -1.91 7.06
N SER A 16 -10.75 -1.96 8.05
CA SER A 16 -10.53 -1.26 9.33
C SER A 16 -9.31 -1.82 10.07
N LYS A 17 -9.15 -3.14 10.09
CA LYS A 17 -8.00 -3.83 10.71
C LYS A 17 -6.69 -3.50 9.98
N PHE A 18 -6.72 -3.39 8.66
CA PHE A 18 -5.58 -2.96 7.85
C PHE A 18 -5.09 -1.58 8.28
N PHE A 19 -5.97 -0.57 8.28
CA PHE A 19 -5.58 0.79 8.65
C PHE A 19 -5.21 0.93 10.13
N ALA A 20 -5.87 0.20 11.03
CA ALA A 20 -5.52 0.19 12.44
C ALA A 20 -4.08 -0.33 12.69
N ASN A 21 -3.62 -1.30 11.89
CA ASN A 21 -2.26 -1.80 11.99
C ASN A 21 -1.25 -0.91 11.23
N LEU A 22 -1.63 -0.38 10.06
CA LEU A 22 -0.78 0.51 9.28
C LEU A 22 -0.48 1.83 10.04
N TYR A 23 -1.48 2.38 10.73
CA TYR A 23 -1.33 3.61 11.51
C TYR A 23 -1.40 3.35 13.03
N LYS A 24 -0.76 2.25 13.46
CA LYS A 24 -0.78 1.77 14.86
C LYS A 24 -0.37 2.80 15.92
N SER A 25 0.47 3.78 15.57
CA SER A 25 0.91 4.84 16.49
C SER A 25 -0.17 5.90 16.72
N LYS A 26 -1.17 5.97 15.84
CA LYS A 26 -2.22 7.00 15.81
C LYS A 26 -1.69 8.43 15.67
N ARG A 27 -0.48 8.59 15.13
CA ARG A 27 0.17 9.90 15.01
C ARG A 27 0.03 10.50 13.62
N GLY A 28 -0.13 11.82 13.59
CA GLY A 28 -0.08 12.63 12.38
C GLY A 28 -1.33 12.49 11.52
N PHE A 29 -1.15 12.73 10.22
CA PHE A 29 -2.24 12.85 9.26
C PHE A 29 -2.07 11.87 8.10
N VAL A 30 -3.18 11.35 7.59
CA VAL A 30 -3.26 10.51 6.41
C VAL A 30 -3.53 11.37 5.18
N ASP A 31 -2.72 11.20 4.13
CA ASP A 31 -2.99 11.78 2.81
C ASP A 31 -4.12 10.99 2.13
N HIS A 32 -5.36 11.45 2.22
CA HIS A 32 -6.49 10.92 1.46
C HIS A 32 -6.58 11.65 0.14
N SER A 33 -6.29 10.93 -0.94
CA SER A 33 -6.26 11.45 -2.29
C SER A 33 -7.33 10.79 -3.14
N TYR A 34 -8.02 11.54 -4.01
CA TYR A 34 -9.04 10.99 -4.90
C TYR A 34 -9.14 11.74 -6.22
N CYS A 35 -9.53 11.04 -7.29
CA CYS A 35 -9.77 11.63 -8.61
C CYS A 35 -10.85 10.89 -9.40
N ASP A 36 -11.49 11.60 -10.32
CA ASP A 36 -12.46 11.01 -11.23
C ASP A 36 -11.75 10.07 -12.22
N ALA A 37 -12.45 9.07 -12.75
CA ALA A 37 -11.90 8.10 -13.70
C ALA A 37 -11.31 8.76 -14.96
N ALA A 38 -11.95 9.84 -15.43
CA ALA A 38 -11.63 10.52 -16.69
C ALA A 38 -10.83 11.83 -16.54
N SER A 39 -10.50 12.28 -15.30
CA SER A 39 -9.89 13.61 -15.08
C SER A 39 -8.69 13.60 -14.11
N PRO A 40 -7.54 14.20 -14.50
CA PRO A 40 -6.24 14.00 -13.84
C PRO A 40 -6.00 14.87 -12.59
N GLY A 41 -6.96 15.70 -12.18
CA GLY A 41 -6.82 16.59 -11.01
C GLY A 41 -6.96 15.84 -9.70
N LEU A 42 -5.86 15.29 -9.17
CA LEU A 42 -5.84 14.63 -7.87
C LEU A 42 -6.22 15.61 -6.76
N LYS A 43 -7.38 15.40 -6.15
CA LYS A 43 -7.83 16.14 -4.97
C LYS A 43 -7.23 15.48 -3.73
N LYS A 44 -6.83 16.29 -2.75
CA LYS A 44 -6.15 15.81 -1.54
C LYS A 44 -6.78 16.40 -0.30
N ARG A 45 -6.81 15.59 0.76
CA ARG A 45 -7.20 15.98 2.12
C ARG A 45 -6.22 15.31 3.07
N PHE A 46 -5.85 16.00 4.12
CA PHE A 46 -5.06 15.42 5.20
C PHE A 46 -5.97 15.29 6.41
N ILE A 47 -6.10 14.06 6.91
CA ILE A 47 -7.07 13.74 7.95
C ILE A 47 -6.29 13.10 9.08
N SER A 48 -6.48 13.54 10.32
CA SER A 48 -5.85 12.90 11.48
C SER A 48 -6.12 11.40 11.48
N VAL A 49 -5.13 10.59 11.88
CA VAL A 49 -5.20 9.13 11.75
C VAL A 49 -6.48 8.54 12.32
N GLU A 50 -6.88 8.92 13.53
CA GLU A 50 -8.06 8.34 14.18
C GLU A 50 -9.36 8.67 13.42
N PRO A 51 -9.68 9.95 13.12
CA PRO A 51 -10.79 10.28 12.25
C PRO A 51 -10.78 9.56 10.89
N PHE A 52 -9.61 9.36 10.27
CA PHE A 52 -9.51 8.66 8.99
C PHE A 52 -9.98 7.20 9.12
N ILE A 53 -9.56 6.50 10.17
CA ILE A 53 -9.94 5.10 10.43
C ILE A 53 -11.43 4.99 10.78
N GLU A 54 -11.93 5.88 11.64
CA GLU A 54 -13.29 5.82 12.18
C GLU A 54 -14.36 6.20 11.14
N THR A 55 -14.13 7.28 10.42
CA THR A 55 -15.14 7.86 9.52
C THR A 55 -15.13 7.25 8.11
N LYS A 56 -14.03 6.59 7.72
CA LYS A 56 -13.86 5.93 6.43
C LYS A 56 -14.19 6.88 5.25
N PRO A 57 -13.46 8.02 5.13
CA PRO A 57 -13.84 9.14 4.26
C PRO A 57 -13.89 8.80 2.76
N TRP A 58 -13.28 7.68 2.34
CA TRP A 58 -13.37 7.20 0.96
C TRP A 58 -14.77 6.71 0.57
N LYS A 59 -15.65 6.38 1.53
CA LYS A 59 -17.03 5.98 1.26
C LYS A 59 -17.85 7.08 0.59
N ASP A 60 -17.52 8.34 0.88
CA ASP A 60 -18.16 9.52 0.26
C ASP A 60 -17.75 9.71 -1.21
N TYR A 61 -16.74 8.96 -1.68
CA TYR A 61 -16.16 9.06 -3.02
C TYR A 61 -16.08 7.69 -3.70
N ASN A 62 -17.01 6.78 -3.43
CA ASN A 62 -16.98 5.41 -3.93
C ASN A 62 -16.98 5.30 -5.47
N ASN A 63 -17.46 6.33 -6.18
CA ASN A 63 -17.47 6.44 -7.64
C ASN A 63 -16.16 7.03 -8.23
N LYS A 64 -15.11 7.12 -7.42
CA LYS A 64 -13.82 7.74 -7.77
C LYS A 64 -12.67 6.80 -7.45
N ASN A 65 -11.53 7.03 -8.08
CA ASN A 65 -10.29 6.40 -7.64
C ASN A 65 -9.92 7.00 -6.27
N ASN A 66 -9.72 6.14 -5.27
CA ASN A 66 -9.38 6.54 -3.91
C ASN A 66 -8.01 5.99 -3.53
N PHE A 67 -7.19 6.84 -2.90
CA PHE A 67 -5.83 6.55 -2.49
C PHE A 67 -5.55 7.03 -1.08
N PHE A 68 -4.59 6.40 -0.42
CA PHE A 68 -4.08 6.79 0.89
C PHE A 68 -2.55 6.85 0.87
N GLY A 69 -1.95 7.79 1.62
CA GLY A 69 -0.51 7.81 1.86
C GLY A 69 -0.08 6.71 2.81
N VAL A 70 0.89 5.89 2.42
CA VAL A 70 1.37 4.77 3.25
C VAL A 70 2.05 5.27 4.53
N ALA A 71 2.91 6.27 4.40
CA ALA A 71 3.47 7.02 5.53
C ALA A 71 2.49 8.09 6.00
N THR A 72 2.50 8.40 7.30
CA THR A 72 1.74 9.54 7.85
C THR A 72 2.48 10.86 7.60
N ARG A 73 1.78 11.97 7.81
CA ARG A 73 2.29 13.34 7.64
C ARG A 73 2.40 14.06 8.98
N LYS A 74 3.34 15.00 9.10
CA LYS A 74 3.53 15.83 10.29
C LYS A 74 2.38 16.84 10.46
N SER A 75 1.90 17.40 9.36
CA SER A 75 0.82 18.40 9.32
C SER A 75 -0.12 18.22 8.11
N GLU A 76 -1.18 19.01 8.06
CA GLU A 76 -2.19 19.02 6.99
C GLU A 76 -1.77 19.81 5.73
N GLU A 77 -0.55 20.33 5.69
CA GLU A 77 -0.19 21.36 4.71
C GLU A 77 0.00 20.83 3.29
N ASN A 78 0.72 19.71 3.12
CA ASN A 78 1.16 19.26 1.79
C ASN A 78 1.67 17.80 1.75
N SER A 79 1.81 17.24 0.55
CA SER A 79 2.37 15.89 0.32
C SER A 79 3.89 15.87 0.12
N LYS A 80 4.64 16.93 0.48
CA LYS A 80 6.10 16.96 0.26
C LYS A 80 6.79 15.99 1.20
N LYS A 81 7.95 15.45 0.78
CA LYS A 81 8.78 14.55 1.60
C LYS A 81 9.13 15.13 2.97
N ALA A 82 9.36 16.44 3.07
CA ALA A 82 9.65 17.11 4.34
C ALA A 82 8.50 17.02 5.38
N ASN A 83 7.28 16.77 4.90
CA ASN A 83 6.09 16.59 5.73
C ASN A 83 5.85 15.11 6.09
N LEU A 84 6.72 14.16 5.73
CA LEU A 84 6.60 12.77 6.17
C LEU A 84 6.91 12.63 7.65
N LEU A 85 6.08 11.90 8.39
CA LEU A 85 6.29 11.67 9.82
C LEU A 85 6.90 10.29 10.07
N GLU A 86 6.18 9.23 9.73
CA GLU A 86 6.62 7.86 9.99
C GLU A 86 5.94 6.87 9.05
N ALA A 87 6.52 5.67 8.92
CA ALA A 87 5.92 4.54 8.21
C ALA A 87 5.93 3.29 9.11
N SER A 88 4.83 2.54 9.11
CA SER A 88 4.73 1.27 9.85
C SER A 88 4.95 0.05 8.98
N CYS A 89 5.33 0.20 7.71
CA CYS A 89 5.58 -0.91 6.81
C CYS A 89 6.47 -0.50 5.63
N PHE A 90 7.21 -1.48 5.10
CA PHE A 90 7.66 -1.40 3.71
C PHE A 90 6.54 -1.81 2.77
N PHE A 91 6.65 -1.38 1.52
CA PHE A 91 5.64 -1.69 0.52
C PHE A 91 6.22 -1.87 -0.87
N VAL A 92 5.49 -2.60 -1.70
CA VAL A 92 5.72 -2.73 -3.14
C VAL A 92 4.38 -2.58 -3.86
N ASP A 93 4.37 -1.77 -4.92
CA ASP A 93 3.31 -1.73 -5.92
C ASP A 93 3.79 -2.54 -7.11
N LEU A 94 3.05 -3.58 -7.49
CA LEU A 94 3.42 -4.51 -8.54
C LEU A 94 2.28 -4.57 -9.56
N ASP A 95 2.46 -3.91 -10.70
CA ASP A 95 1.56 -4.01 -11.85
C ASP A 95 1.76 -5.35 -12.61
N CYS A 96 0.66 -6.01 -12.99
CA CYS A 96 0.69 -7.25 -13.76
C CYS A 96 0.13 -7.05 -15.18
N GLY A 97 0.78 -7.65 -16.17
CA GLY A 97 0.30 -7.68 -17.55
C GLY A 97 0.27 -6.31 -18.23
N THR A 98 -0.74 -6.05 -19.06
CA THR A 98 -0.86 -4.82 -19.86
C THR A 98 -2.10 -3.98 -19.54
N GLU A 99 -3.08 -4.53 -18.84
CA GLU A 99 -4.38 -3.88 -18.65
C GLU A 99 -4.30 -2.71 -17.66
N GLY A 100 -4.68 -1.51 -18.11
CA GLY A 100 -4.64 -0.30 -17.27
C GLY A 100 -3.24 0.30 -17.09
N HIS A 101 -2.26 -0.15 -17.88
CA HIS A 101 -0.88 0.35 -17.91
C HIS A 101 -0.50 0.77 -19.34
N LYS A 102 0.34 1.80 -19.47
CA LYS A 102 0.82 2.26 -20.78
C LYS A 102 1.82 1.29 -21.41
N ASN A 103 2.53 0.53 -20.57
CA ASN A 103 3.57 -0.42 -20.96
C ASN A 103 3.20 -1.80 -20.42
N LYS A 104 3.81 -2.82 -21.02
CA LYS A 104 3.75 -4.20 -20.53
C LYS A 104 4.56 -4.34 -19.25
N SER A 105 3.92 -4.76 -18.17
CA SER A 105 4.57 -5.10 -16.90
C SER A 105 4.88 -6.59 -16.84
N LEU A 106 5.95 -6.93 -16.14
CA LEU A 106 6.23 -8.28 -15.69
C LEU A 106 5.93 -8.30 -14.19
N PRO A 107 5.21 -9.31 -13.67
CA PRO A 107 4.75 -10.55 -14.31
C PRO A 107 3.64 -10.35 -15.36
N LEU A 108 3.56 -11.26 -16.35
CA LEU A 108 2.62 -11.13 -17.47
C LEU A 108 1.15 -11.32 -17.08
N THR A 109 0.91 -12.03 -15.98
CA THR A 109 -0.44 -12.27 -15.46
C THR A 109 -0.45 -12.12 -13.95
N LYS A 110 -1.63 -11.88 -13.38
CA LYS A 110 -1.80 -11.79 -11.93
C LYS A 110 -1.55 -13.11 -11.22
N GLU A 111 -1.83 -14.23 -11.86
CA GLU A 111 -1.60 -15.57 -11.32
C GLU A 111 -0.10 -15.83 -11.17
N THR A 112 0.66 -15.58 -12.25
CA THR A 112 2.13 -15.73 -12.22
C THR A 112 2.77 -14.76 -11.23
N GLY A 113 2.24 -13.55 -11.09
CA GLY A 113 2.70 -12.62 -10.07
C GLY A 113 2.41 -13.07 -8.64
N LEU A 114 1.22 -13.60 -8.38
CA LEU A 114 0.90 -14.14 -7.05
C LEU A 114 1.78 -15.34 -6.71
N GLU A 115 2.01 -16.25 -7.65
CA GLU A 115 2.95 -17.36 -7.44
C GLU A 115 4.35 -16.88 -7.09
N TYR A 116 4.82 -15.81 -7.76
CA TYR A 116 6.12 -15.23 -7.50
C TYR A 116 6.19 -14.60 -6.10
N ILE A 117 5.18 -13.81 -5.73
CA ILE A 117 5.03 -13.23 -4.39
C ILE A 117 5.05 -14.33 -3.31
N LYS A 118 4.33 -15.43 -3.53
CA LYS A 118 4.23 -16.55 -2.58
C LYS A 118 5.52 -17.33 -2.42
N LYS A 119 6.38 -17.35 -3.44
CA LYS A 119 7.71 -17.98 -3.39
C LYS A 119 8.77 -17.04 -2.83
N PHE A 120 8.47 -15.76 -2.66
CA PHE A 120 9.44 -14.79 -2.17
C PHE A 120 9.87 -15.14 -0.73
N PRO A 121 11.19 -15.14 -0.40
CA PRO A 121 11.69 -15.64 0.89
C PRO A 121 11.21 -14.88 2.12
N ILE A 122 10.69 -13.67 1.95
CA ILE A 122 10.18 -12.82 3.02
C ILE A 122 8.71 -12.55 2.72
N SER A 123 7.81 -13.31 3.34
CA SER A 123 6.37 -13.19 3.06
C SER A 123 5.83 -11.79 3.39
N PRO A 124 5.01 -11.18 2.52
CA PRO A 124 4.27 -9.97 2.90
C PRO A 124 3.34 -10.25 4.09
N THR A 125 3.20 -9.28 5.00
CA THR A 125 2.16 -9.28 6.05
C THR A 125 0.77 -9.20 5.44
N VAL A 126 0.62 -8.35 4.41
CA VAL A 126 -0.65 -8.12 3.71
C VAL A 126 -0.42 -8.12 2.21
N ILE A 127 -1.30 -8.80 1.48
CA ILE A 127 -1.37 -8.77 0.02
C ILE A 127 -2.75 -8.22 -0.36
N ILE A 128 -2.75 -7.14 -1.13
CA ILE A 128 -3.95 -6.49 -1.65
C ILE A 128 -3.93 -6.65 -3.16
N ASP A 129 -5.02 -7.16 -3.72
CA ASP A 129 -5.29 -7.06 -5.14
C ASP A 129 -5.72 -5.63 -5.46
N SER A 130 -4.93 -4.90 -6.26
CA SER A 130 -5.20 -3.51 -6.63
C SER A 130 -6.15 -3.36 -7.83
N GLY A 131 -6.63 -4.49 -8.36
CA GLY A 131 -7.39 -4.63 -9.60
C GLY A 131 -6.53 -5.11 -10.76
N ASN A 132 -5.37 -4.46 -11.00
CA ASN A 132 -4.47 -4.78 -12.12
C ASN A 132 -3.11 -5.35 -11.67
N GLY A 133 -2.94 -5.57 -10.37
CA GLY A 133 -1.67 -5.91 -9.79
C GLY A 133 -1.83 -6.18 -8.30
N TYR A 134 -0.74 -6.06 -7.55
CA TYR A 134 -0.74 -6.27 -6.11
C TYR A 134 -0.04 -5.14 -5.37
N HIS A 135 -0.64 -4.68 -4.28
CA HIS A 135 0.11 -3.99 -3.25
C HIS A 135 0.55 -4.99 -2.19
N LEU A 136 1.83 -4.95 -1.84
CA LEU A 136 2.44 -5.81 -0.85
C LEU A 136 2.89 -4.95 0.31
N TYR A 137 2.66 -5.41 1.54
CA TYR A 137 3.05 -4.69 2.75
C TYR A 137 3.78 -5.63 3.72
N TRP A 138 4.93 -5.20 4.22
CA TRP A 138 5.66 -5.86 5.31
C TRP A 138 5.59 -4.96 6.53
N PHE A 139 4.72 -5.29 7.48
CA PHE A 139 4.49 -4.46 8.65
C PHE A 139 5.66 -4.55 9.62
N LEU A 140 6.04 -3.41 10.16
CA LEU A 140 7.13 -3.28 11.11
C LEU A 140 6.63 -3.53 12.53
N THR A 141 7.50 -4.00 13.42
CA THR A 141 7.26 -4.11 14.86
C THR A 141 7.09 -2.72 15.49
N GLN A 142 7.90 -1.74 15.09
CA GLN A 142 7.82 -0.33 15.47
C GLN A 142 7.71 0.58 14.24
N PRO A 143 6.99 1.72 14.30
CA PRO A 143 7.01 2.69 13.21
C PRO A 143 8.43 3.22 13.00
N TYR A 144 8.82 3.41 11.75
CA TYR A 144 10.11 3.98 11.37
C TYR A 144 9.98 5.48 11.14
N ASP A 145 10.91 6.25 11.70
CA ASP A 145 10.90 7.71 11.59
C ASP A 145 11.31 8.17 10.17
N LEU A 146 10.44 8.95 9.55
CA LEU A 146 10.66 9.57 8.23
C LEU A 146 10.82 11.09 8.33
N SER A 147 11.01 11.61 9.54
CA SER A 147 11.12 13.05 9.77
C SER A 147 12.41 13.66 9.25
N THR A 148 13.41 12.84 8.95
CA THR A 148 14.75 13.23 8.47
C THR A 148 15.02 12.73 7.05
N THR A 149 15.87 13.46 6.31
CA THR A 149 16.32 13.03 4.98
C THR A 149 17.02 11.67 5.04
N TYR A 150 17.85 11.42 6.06
CA TYR A 150 18.52 10.12 6.20
C TYR A 150 17.52 8.97 6.36
N GLY A 151 16.53 9.10 7.26
CA GLY A 151 15.48 8.09 7.44
C GLY A 151 14.70 7.83 6.15
N ILE A 152 14.32 8.89 5.42
CA ILE A 152 13.65 8.75 4.12
C ILE A 152 14.52 7.96 3.13
N HIS A 153 15.80 8.31 3.01
CA HIS A 153 16.71 7.64 2.08
C HIS A 153 16.91 6.16 2.40
N GLU A 154 17.05 5.81 3.68
CA GLU A 154 17.15 4.40 4.09
C GLU A 154 15.87 3.63 3.77
N PHE A 155 14.72 4.19 4.13
CA PHE A 155 13.42 3.56 3.86
C PHE A 155 13.19 3.32 2.35
N GLU A 156 13.45 4.34 1.53
CA GLU A 156 13.31 4.26 0.07
C GLU A 156 14.29 3.25 -0.54
N SER A 157 15.49 3.10 0.03
CA SER A 157 16.47 2.09 -0.41
C SER A 157 15.95 0.67 -0.21
N VAL A 158 15.34 0.39 0.95
CA VAL A 158 14.77 -0.94 1.24
C VAL A 158 13.59 -1.23 0.31
N ASN A 159 12.66 -0.28 0.15
CA ASN A 159 11.54 -0.42 -0.80
C ASN A 159 12.04 -0.64 -2.22
N LYS A 160 13.05 0.10 -2.67
CA LYS A 160 13.62 -0.05 -4.01
C LYS A 160 14.18 -1.45 -4.24
N SER A 161 14.88 -2.02 -3.26
CA SER A 161 15.35 -3.40 -3.33
C SER A 161 14.20 -4.40 -3.38
N LEU A 162 13.18 -4.24 -2.53
CA LEU A 162 11.99 -5.11 -2.55
C LEU A 162 11.30 -5.05 -3.92
N SER A 163 11.04 -3.84 -4.44
CA SER A 163 10.49 -3.65 -5.79
C SER A 163 11.35 -4.33 -6.85
N TYR A 164 12.68 -4.18 -6.79
CA TYR A 164 13.57 -4.82 -7.75
C TYR A 164 13.43 -6.34 -7.75
N PHE A 165 13.46 -6.98 -6.57
CA PHE A 165 13.35 -8.43 -6.47
C PHE A 165 11.96 -8.96 -6.75
N LEU A 166 10.91 -8.17 -6.54
CA LEU A 166 9.54 -8.58 -6.77
C LEU A 166 9.01 -8.18 -8.15
N LEU A 167 9.85 -7.59 -9.01
CA LEU A 167 9.43 -7.00 -10.29
C LEU A 167 8.36 -5.90 -10.11
N GLY A 168 8.36 -5.25 -8.94
CA GLY A 168 7.49 -4.13 -8.64
C GLY A 168 7.90 -2.87 -9.40
N ASP A 169 6.96 -1.93 -9.47
CA ASP A 169 7.14 -0.67 -10.16
C ASP A 169 8.17 0.22 -9.46
N SER A 170 8.62 1.26 -10.18
CA SER A 170 9.49 2.32 -9.66
C SER A 170 8.73 3.29 -8.75
N THR A 171 8.03 2.75 -7.75
CA THR A 171 7.11 3.45 -6.84
C THR A 171 7.58 3.44 -5.39
N HIS A 172 8.89 3.33 -5.18
CA HIS A 172 9.52 3.11 -3.88
C HIS A 172 9.66 4.36 -2.97
N ASP A 173 9.17 5.53 -3.37
CA ASP A 173 9.31 6.76 -2.58
C ASP A 173 8.47 6.74 -1.31
N ALA A 174 9.00 7.28 -0.22
CA ALA A 174 8.36 7.22 1.10
C ALA A 174 7.02 7.99 1.17
N GLY A 175 6.77 8.91 0.24
CA GLY A 175 5.53 9.67 0.13
C GLY A 175 4.42 9.00 -0.67
N ARG A 176 4.63 7.78 -1.16
CA ARG A 176 3.74 7.08 -2.07
C ARG A 176 2.31 6.99 -1.52
N ILE A 177 1.36 7.24 -2.42
CA ILE A 177 -0.07 6.97 -2.20
C ILE A 177 -0.43 5.69 -2.95
N LEU A 178 -1.22 4.81 -2.31
CA LEU A 178 -1.69 3.55 -2.88
C LEU A 178 -3.22 3.48 -2.79
N ARG A 179 -3.83 2.64 -3.62
CA ARG A 179 -5.29 2.54 -3.72
C ARG A 179 -5.89 1.97 -2.43
N ILE A 180 -7.01 2.53 -1.97
CA ILE A 180 -7.67 2.08 -0.73
C ILE A 180 -8.36 0.72 -0.97
N PRO A 181 -8.12 -0.32 -0.14
CA PRO A 181 -8.90 -1.55 -0.22
C PRO A 181 -10.38 -1.32 0.16
N GLY A 182 -11.29 -2.03 -0.50
CA GLY A 182 -12.74 -1.77 -0.45
C GLY A 182 -13.21 -0.66 -1.41
N THR A 183 -12.40 -0.27 -2.40
CA THR A 183 -12.77 0.73 -3.42
C THR A 183 -12.51 0.20 -4.83
N LEU A 184 -13.04 0.88 -5.85
CA LEU A 184 -12.89 0.47 -7.24
C LEU A 184 -11.68 1.14 -7.93
N ASN A 185 -11.02 0.37 -8.78
CA ASN A 185 -10.00 0.81 -9.72
C ASN A 185 -10.65 1.04 -11.09
N TYR A 186 -10.72 2.31 -11.50
CA TYR A 186 -11.38 2.75 -12.73
C TYR A 186 -10.44 2.84 -13.94
N LYS A 187 -9.29 2.16 -13.91
CA LYS A 187 -8.37 2.11 -15.05
C LYS A 187 -8.87 1.23 -16.21
N THR A 188 -9.89 0.40 -15.97
CA THR A 188 -10.49 -0.52 -16.94
C THR A 188 -12.01 -0.42 -16.91
N GLU A 189 -12.66 -0.92 -17.96
CA GLU A 189 -14.12 -1.11 -18.01
C GLU A 189 -14.42 -2.60 -18.24
N PRO A 190 -15.10 -3.29 -17.31
CA PRO A 190 -15.59 -2.79 -16.03
C PRO A 190 -14.47 -2.42 -15.04
N PRO A 191 -14.75 -1.53 -14.07
CA PRO A 191 -13.80 -1.23 -13.00
C PRO A 191 -13.56 -2.47 -12.13
N LYS A 192 -12.34 -2.61 -11.62
CA LYS A 192 -11.92 -3.78 -10.82
C LYS A 192 -11.87 -3.42 -9.35
N GLU A 193 -12.21 -4.35 -8.48
CA GLU A 193 -12.18 -4.13 -7.04
C GLU A 193 -10.76 -4.16 -6.47
N CYS A 194 -10.40 -3.16 -5.67
CA CYS A 194 -9.22 -3.18 -4.83
C CYS A 194 -9.59 -3.84 -3.50
N HIS A 195 -9.05 -5.01 -3.18
CA HIS A 195 -9.45 -5.76 -1.99
C HIS A 195 -8.29 -6.56 -1.38
N ILE A 196 -8.39 -6.83 -0.08
CA ILE A 196 -7.39 -7.62 0.65
C ILE A 196 -7.62 -9.09 0.28
N ILE A 197 -6.57 -9.76 -0.21
CA ILE A 197 -6.63 -11.20 -0.52
C ILE A 197 -5.95 -12.05 0.56
N GLU A 198 -4.98 -11.48 1.26
CA GLU A 198 -4.33 -12.13 2.39
C GLU A 198 -3.87 -11.10 3.42
N ALA A 199 -4.06 -11.43 4.70
CA ALA A 199 -3.51 -10.65 5.79
C ALA A 199 -3.19 -11.55 6.99
N ASN A 200 -1.91 -11.59 7.37
CA ASN A 200 -1.46 -12.18 8.63
C ASN A 200 -0.80 -11.10 9.48
N TYR A 201 -1.59 -10.42 10.31
CA TYR A 201 -1.12 -9.30 11.13
C TYR A 201 -0.17 -9.70 12.27
N ASP A 202 0.01 -11.00 12.53
CA ASP A 202 1.00 -11.47 13.51
C ASP A 202 2.41 -11.52 12.89
N THR A 203 2.50 -11.58 11.55
CA THR A 203 3.76 -11.48 10.82
C THR A 203 4.24 -10.03 10.76
N LYS A 204 5.15 -9.66 11.65
CA LYS A 204 5.79 -8.34 11.70
C LYS A 204 7.31 -8.48 11.66
N TYR A 205 7.96 -7.43 11.16
CA TYR A 205 9.41 -7.41 10.92
C TYR A 205 10.07 -6.30 11.74
N ASP A 206 11.24 -6.56 12.27
CA ASP A 206 12.11 -5.48 12.68
C ASP A 206 12.67 -4.77 11.43
N PHE A 207 12.86 -3.45 11.51
CA PHE A 207 13.33 -2.66 10.38
C PHE A 207 14.75 -3.10 9.96
N GLU A 208 15.65 -3.27 10.92
CA GLU A 208 17.03 -3.67 10.66
C GLU A 208 17.10 -5.12 10.19
N ASP A 209 16.27 -6.00 10.72
CA ASP A 209 16.19 -7.38 10.23
C ASP A 209 15.81 -7.41 8.75
N LEU A 210 14.76 -6.71 8.34
CA LEU A 210 14.30 -6.73 6.95
C LEU A 210 15.32 -6.06 6.01
N LYS A 211 15.93 -4.95 6.46
CA LYS A 211 17.05 -4.28 5.77
C LYS A 211 18.25 -5.23 5.59
N ASN A 212 18.62 -5.98 6.62
CA ASN A 212 19.76 -6.92 6.59
C ASN A 212 19.43 -8.25 5.89
N HIS A 213 18.17 -8.70 5.88
CA HIS A 213 17.75 -9.88 5.13
C HIS A 213 17.94 -9.71 3.62
N GLN A 214 17.94 -8.47 3.13
CA GLN A 214 18.40 -8.18 1.77
C GLN A 214 19.87 -8.60 1.60
N ILE A 215 20.74 -8.34 2.56
CA ILE A 215 22.18 -8.60 2.43
C ILE A 215 22.52 -10.11 2.42
N ILE A 216 21.75 -10.96 3.11
CA ILE A 216 22.16 -12.35 3.39
C ILE A 216 21.59 -13.39 2.39
N LYS A 217 20.43 -13.15 1.75
CA LYS A 217 19.83 -14.12 0.81
C LYS A 217 20.06 -13.81 -0.68
N ILE A 218 20.61 -12.64 -1.02
CA ILE A 218 20.99 -12.26 -2.41
C ILE A 218 22.25 -13.02 -2.90
N GLY A 219 23.00 -13.67 -2.00
CA GLY A 219 24.18 -14.48 -2.35
C GLY A 219 23.86 -15.82 -3.01
N ASN A 220 22.63 -16.34 -2.85
CA ASN A 220 22.20 -17.58 -3.50
C ASN A 220 21.15 -17.25 -4.56
N LYS A 221 21.61 -17.01 -5.78
CA LYS A 221 20.78 -17.05 -7.00
C LYS A 221 19.89 -18.29 -6.95
N ILE A 222 18.57 -18.08 -7.08
CA ILE A 222 17.63 -19.10 -7.57
C ILE A 222 17.84 -19.23 -9.07
#